data_AF-A0AAW4P883-F1
#
_entry.id   AF-A0AAW4P883-F1
#
_cell.length_a   1.000
_cell.length_b   1.000
_cell.length_c   1.000
_cell.angle_alpha   90.00
_cell.angle_beta   90.00
_cell.angle_gamma   90.00
#
_symmetry.space_group_name_H-M   'P 1'
#
loop_
_entity.id
_entity.type
_entity.pdbx_description
1 polymer ?
#
loop_
_entity_poly.entity_id
_entity_poly.type
_entity_poly.pdbx_seq_one_letter_code
_entity_poly.pdbx_strand_id
1 'polypeptide(L)' 'MTGYYDIVLGLIPLAMAGITGVLSIAGFALTTAIPMASVVAVGLIGHAMFVRAPVDPVPEPAAQADAMQSDSIQSAD' A
#
# COMPACT_ATOMS: atom_id res chain seq x y z
N MET A 1 0.99 11.65 -9.00
CA MET A 1 -0.14 10.71 -8.80
C MET A 1 0.02 10.13 -7.41
N THR A 2 -0.72 10.59 -6.41
CA THR A 2 -0.72 9.92 -5.10
C THR A 2 -1.66 8.73 -5.17
N GLY A 3 -1.11 7.53 -5.13
CA GLY A 3 -1.85 6.28 -5.14
C GLY A 3 -2.48 5.95 -3.78
N TYR A 4 -3.23 4.85 -3.75
CA TYR A 4 -3.82 4.32 -2.51
C TYR A 4 -2.77 4.07 -1.43
N TYR A 5 -1.64 3.44 -1.78
CA TYR A 5 -0.59 3.13 -0.80
C TYR A 5 0.18 4.36 -0.34
N ASP A 6 0.31 5.41 -1.16
CA ASP A 6 0.96 6.66 -0.72
C ASP A 6 0.17 7.30 0.43
N ILE A 7 -1.17 7.24 0.34
CA ILE A 7 -2.06 7.73 1.40
C ILE A 7 -1.94 6.84 2.65
N VAL A 8 -2.02 5.51 2.51
CA VAL A 8 -1.85 4.58 3.64
C VAL A 8 -0.50 4.80 4.32
N LEU A 9 0.57 4.95 3.54
CA LEU A 9 1.92 5.16 4.02
C LEU A 9 2.04 6.46 4.82
N GLY A 10 1.34 7.53 4.41
CA GLY A 10 1.25 8.77 5.18
C GLY A 10 0.38 8.65 6.44
N LEU A 11 -0.68 7.84 6.40
CA LEU A 11 -1.57 7.64 7.55
C LEU A 11 -0.92 6.88 8.71
N ILE A 12 0.03 5.99 8.44
CA ILE A 12 0.74 5.23 9.49
C ILE A 12 1.51 6.16 10.46
N PRO A 13 2.47 7.00 10.03
CA PRO A 13 3.17 7.91 10.92
C PRO A 13 2.24 8.99 11.48
N LEU A 14 1.22 9.42 10.71
CA LEU A 14 0.22 10.36 11.19
C LEU A 14 -0.60 9.77 12.36
N ALA A 15 -1.06 8.52 12.26
CA ALA A 15 -1.78 7.85 13.33
C ALA A 15 -0.86 7.64 14.55
N MET A 16 0.38 7.22 14.31
CA MET A 16 1.40 7.05 15.36
C MET A 16 1.60 8.34 16.16
N ALA A 17 2.00 9.41 15.47
CA ALA A 17 2.31 10.70 16.11
C ALA A 17 1.07 11.41 16.63
N GLY A 18 -0.03 11.39 15.86
CA GLY A 18 -1.28 12.06 16.20
C GLY A 18 -1.94 11.45 17.43
N ILE A 19 -2.15 10.13 17.46
CA ILE A 19 -2.78 9.47 18.61
C ILE A 19 -1.86 9.57 19.83
N THR A 20 -0.56 9.30 19.69
CA THR A 20 0.39 9.43 20.80
C THR A 20 0.40 10.85 21.35
N GLY A 21 0.43 11.87 20.48
CA GLY A 21 0.41 13.28 20.88
C GLY A 21 -0.87 13.67 21.60
N VAL A 22 -2.04 13.29 21.08
CA VAL A 22 -3.34 13.56 21.70
C VAL A 22 -3.43 12.89 23.08
N LEU A 23 -3.05 11.62 23.20
CA LEU A 23 -3.07 10.92 24.49
C LEU A 23 -2.07 11.51 25.49
N SER A 24 -0.90 11.94 25.02
CA SER A 24 0.11 12.58 25.87
C SER A 24 -0.38 13.93 26.41
N ILE A 25 -1.04 14.74 25.56
CA ILE A 25 -1.67 16.01 25.97
C ILE A 25 -2.82 15.75 26.95
N ALA A 26 -3.56 14.65 26.77
CA ALA A 26 -4.60 14.21 27.70
C ALA A 26 -4.04 13.64 29.04
N GLY A 27 -2.71 13.57 29.21
CA GLY A 27 -2.06 13.16 30.45
C GLY A 27 -1.77 11.66 30.56
N PHE A 28 -1.97 10.88 29.51
CA PHE A 28 -1.58 9.47 29.50
C PHE A 28 -0.07 9.32 29.36
N ALA A 29 0.49 8.33 30.06
CA ALA A 29 1.91 7.99 29.93
C ALA A 29 2.24 7.47 28.53
N LEU A 30 3.45 7.74 28.05
CA LEU A 30 3.94 7.25 26.75
C LEU A 30 3.90 5.72 26.63
N THR A 31 4.11 5.02 27.75
CA THR A 31 4.01 3.55 27.83
C THR A 31 2.59 3.02 27.58
N THR A 32 1.57 3.87 27.65
CA THR A 32 0.18 3.55 27.28
C THR A 32 -0.17 4.13 25.90
N ALA A 33 0.24 5.37 25.64
CA ALA A 33 -0.09 6.07 24.41
C ALA A 33 0.53 5.40 23.16
N ILE A 34 1.81 5.02 23.23
CA ILE A 34 2.52 4.42 22.11
C ILE A 34 1.90 3.06 21.74
N PRO A 35 1.68 2.10 22.67
CA PRO A 35 1.01 0.85 22.32
C PRO A 35 -0.39 1.04 21.70
N MET A 36 -1.19 1.98 22.23
CA MET A 36 -2.52 2.27 21.69
C MET A 36 -2.46 2.78 20.25
N ALA A 37 -1.56 3.70 19.96
CA ALA A 37 -1.34 4.20 18.61
C ALA A 37 -0.79 3.09 17.67
N SER A 38 0.03 2.16 18.19
CA SER A 38 0.58 1.03 17.43
C SER A 38 -0.50 0.08 16.95
N VAL A 39 -1.53 -0.19 17.77
CA VAL A 39 -2.66 -1.03 17.36
C VAL A 39 -3.37 -0.45 16.13
N VAL A 40 -3.58 0.87 16.11
CA VAL A 40 -4.20 1.54 14.96
C VAL A 40 -3.30 1.49 13.73
N ALA A 41 -1.99 1.72 13.89
CA ALA A 41 -1.02 1.62 12.80
C ALA A 41 -0.97 0.21 12.19
N VAL A 42 -0.95 -0.84 13.03
CA VAL A 42 -1.02 -2.24 12.59
C VAL A 42 -2.35 -2.53 11.90
N GLY A 43 -3.46 -1.98 12.40
CA GLY A 43 -4.77 -2.08 11.75
C GLY A 43 -4.79 -1.47 10.34
N LEU A 44 -4.15 -0.31 10.14
CA LEU A 44 -4.00 0.31 8.82
C LEU A 44 -3.15 -0.55 7.87
N ILE A 45 -2.04 -1.10 8.36
CA ILE A 45 -1.19 -2.02 7.59
C ILE A 45 -2.00 -3.26 7.19
N GLY A 46 -2.71 -3.86 8.14
CA GLY A 46 -3.59 -4.99 7.88
C GLY A 46 -4.68 -4.66 6.87
N HIS A 47 -5.37 -3.53 7.02
CA HIS A 47 -6.39 -3.08 6.07
C HIS A 47 -5.82 -2.96 4.66
N ALA A 48 -4.64 -2.36 4.50
CA ALA A 48 -3.98 -2.28 3.20
C ALA A 48 -3.70 -3.70 2.66
N MET A 49 -3.10 -4.58 3.45
CA MET A 49 -2.76 -5.94 3.01
C MET A 49 -3.97 -6.79 2.62
N PHE A 50 -5.11 -6.64 3.30
CA PHE A 50 -6.31 -7.47 3.06
C PHE A 50 -7.32 -6.85 2.09
N VAL A 51 -7.43 -5.52 1.98
CA VAL A 51 -8.41 -4.86 1.09
C VAL A 51 -7.85 -4.60 -0.30
N ARG A 52 -6.59 -4.17 -0.38
CA ARG A 52 -5.84 -4.07 -1.64
C ARG A 52 -4.48 -4.67 -1.37
N ALA A 53 -4.38 -5.99 -1.51
CA ALA A 53 -3.08 -6.64 -1.41
C ALA A 53 -2.12 -6.02 -2.45
N PRO A 54 -0.88 -5.69 -2.05
CA PRO A 54 0.14 -5.21 -2.98
C PRO A 54 0.59 -6.40 -3.83
N VAL A 55 -0.18 -6.68 -4.88
CA VAL A 55 0.17 -7.66 -5.89
C VAL A 55 0.86 -6.94 -7.04
N ASP A 56 1.96 -7.53 -7.52
CA ASP A 56 2.58 -7.06 -8.75
C ASP A 56 1.54 -7.16 -9.88
N PRO A 57 1.43 -6.12 -10.74
CA PRO A 57 0.56 -6.22 -11.90
C PRO A 57 1.06 -7.37 -12.78
N VAL A 58 0.22 -8.38 -12.98
CA VAL A 58 0.48 -9.41 -14.00
C VAL A 58 0.58 -8.67 -15.34
N PRO A 59 1.69 -8.83 -16.09
CA PRO A 59 1.78 -8.26 -17.43
C PRO A 59 0.60 -8.77 -18.25
N GLU A 60 -0.27 -7.87 -18.73
CA GLU A 60 -1.30 -8.26 -19.69
C GLU A 60 -0.60 -8.86 -20.93
N PRO A 61 -1.01 -10.04 -21.44
CA PRO A 61 -0.39 -10.67 -22.61
C PRO A 61 -0.53 -9.91 -23.95
N ALA A 62 -0.84 -8.62 -23.95
CA ALA A 62 -1.23 -7.86 -25.14
C ALA A 62 -0.06 -7.36 -26.01
N ALA A 63 1.16 -7.86 -25.85
CA ALA A 63 2.30 -7.50 -26.70
C ALA A 63 3.11 -8.70 -27.23
N GLN A 64 2.89 -9.92 -26.71
CA GLN A 64 3.57 -11.12 -27.20
C GLN A 64 2.83 -11.78 -28.38
N ALA A 65 1.54 -11.50 -28.54
CA ALA A 65 0.80 -11.93 -29.71
C ALA A 65 1.18 -11.14 -30.98
N ASP A 66 1.45 -9.83 -30.86
CA ASP A 66 1.71 -8.97 -32.02
C ASP A 66 3.11 -9.19 -32.64
N ALA A 67 4.12 -9.50 -31.80
CA ALA A 67 5.47 -9.83 -32.25
C ALA A 67 5.56 -11.22 -32.90
N MET A 68 4.75 -12.17 -32.46
CA MET A 68 4.74 -13.54 -33.00
C MET A 68 3.87 -13.68 -34.26
N GLN A 69 2.87 -12.80 -34.41
CA GLN A 69 2.04 -12.69 -35.61
C GLN A 69 2.79 -11.96 -36.76
N SER A 70 3.62 -10.95 -36.45
CA SER A 70 4.39 -10.23 -37.47
C SER A 70 5.52 -11.07 -38.08
N ASP A 71 6.18 -11.93 -37.29
CA ASP A 71 7.27 -12.80 -37.77
C ASP A 71 6.77 -13.97 -38.66
N SER A 72 5.53 -14.43 -38.41
CA SER A 72 4.90 -15.50 -39.20
C SER A 72 4.31 -15.03 -40.53
N ILE A 73 3.91 -13.76 -40.63
CA ILE A 73 3.44 -13.16 -41.90
C ILE A 73 4.62 -12.76 -42.80
N GLN A 74 5.75 -12.33 -42.23
CA GLN A 74 6.96 -11.94 -42.98
C GLN A 74 7.71 -13.15 -43.60
N SER A 75 7.61 -14.34 -43.01
CA SER A 75 8.31 -15.55 -43.49
C SER A 75 7.58 -16.30 -44.62
N ALA A 76 6.41 -15.81 -45.06
CA ALA A 76 5.56 -16.49 -46.03
C ALA A 76 5.57 -15.87 -47.46
N ASP A 77 6.41 -14.86 -47.72
CA ASP A 77 6.63 -14.23 -49.04
C ASP A 77 8.03 -14.53 -49.63
#